data_AF-A0A0F9AJG9-F1
#
_entry.id   AF-A0A0F9AJG9-F1
#
_cell.length_a   1.000
_cell.length_b   1.000
_cell.length_c   1.000
_cell.angle_alpha   90.00
_cell.angle_beta   90.00
_cell.angle_gamma   90.00
#
_symmetry.space_group_name_H-M   'P 1'
#
loop_
_entity.id
_entity.type
_entity.pdbx_description
1 polymer ?
#
loop_
_entity_poly.entity_id
_entity_poly.type
_entity_poly.pdbx_seq_one_letter_code
_entity_poly.pdbx_strand_id
1 'polypeptide(L)'
;PMDFYTEQSSFNIYVGPAPGRKVKNLEENSYVSIGIYTPISEGKIQGMQITASGRERLIFLREGDEEFDKAQKIVRGKRKLLLKIIPEKIELLDYDFIKEGYSKLQVLEL
;
A
#
# COMPACT_ATOMS: atom_id res chain seq x y z
N PRO A 1 -3.69 -5.39 -10.17
CA PRO A 1 -3.67 -6.24 -8.97
C PRO A 1 -2.24 -6.62 -8.56
N MET A 2 -1.91 -6.46 -7.29
CA MET A 2 -0.62 -6.82 -6.70
C MET A 2 -0.88 -7.35 -5.30
N ASP A 3 -0.16 -8.40 -4.91
CA ASP A 3 -0.16 -8.86 -3.53
C ASP A 3 0.52 -7.82 -2.65
N PHE A 4 -0.11 -7.52 -1.52
CA PHE A 4 0.44 -6.65 -0.51
C PHE A 4 0.45 -7.35 0.85
N TYR A 5 1.32 -6.90 1.73
CA TYR A 5 1.52 -7.47 3.04
C TYR A 5 1.65 -6.34 4.06
N THR A 6 1.20 -6.56 5.29
CA THR A 6 1.24 -5.57 6.37
C THR A 6 1.80 -6.19 7.64
N GLU A 7 2.37 -5.38 8.52
CA GLU A 7 2.70 -5.80 9.88
C GLU A 7 1.48 -5.61 10.80
N GLN A 8 1.38 -6.35 11.90
CA GLN A 8 0.26 -6.19 12.85
C GLN A 8 0.32 -4.85 13.61
N SER A 9 1.51 -4.27 13.77
CA SER A 9 1.75 -3.09 14.61
C SER A 9 1.90 -1.79 13.82
N SER A 10 1.79 -1.82 12.49
CA SER A 10 1.96 -0.64 11.65
C SER A 10 1.05 -0.70 10.42
N PHE A 11 0.70 0.47 9.87
CA PHE A 11 0.01 0.56 8.58
C PHE A 11 0.97 0.46 7.39
N ASN A 12 2.23 0.11 7.62
CA ASN A 12 3.20 -0.02 6.54
C ASN A 12 2.78 -1.15 5.61
N ILE A 13 2.84 -0.87 4.31
CA ILE A 13 2.52 -1.83 3.26
C ILE A 13 3.82 -2.27 2.62
N TYR A 14 3.97 -3.57 2.45
CA TYR A 14 5.08 -4.18 1.76
C TYR A 14 4.56 -4.79 0.47
N VAL A 15 5.20 -4.46 -0.64
CA VAL A 15 4.92 -5.06 -1.94
C VAL A 15 6.21 -5.56 -2.58
N GLY A 16 6.11 -6.63 -3.37
CA GLY A 16 7.23 -7.18 -4.13
C GLY A 16 7.08 -6.86 -5.62
N PRO A 17 7.36 -5.61 -6.06
CA PRO A 17 7.13 -5.21 -7.44
C PRO A 17 8.11 -5.94 -8.36
N ALA A 18 7.63 -6.35 -9.54
CA ALA A 18 8.53 -6.82 -10.58
C ALA A 18 9.41 -5.65 -11.08
N PRO A 19 10.71 -5.88 -11.33
CA PRO A 19 11.55 -4.87 -11.98
C PRO A 19 10.94 -4.41 -13.30
N GLY A 20 11.05 -3.12 -13.60
CA GLY A 20 10.57 -2.57 -14.87
C GLY A 20 10.08 -1.13 -14.77
N ARG A 21 9.23 -0.75 -15.72
CA ARG A 21 8.77 0.65 -15.89
C ARG A 21 8.12 1.21 -14.62
N LYS A 22 7.30 0.43 -13.91
CA LYS A 22 6.64 0.88 -12.68
C LYS A 22 7.63 1.25 -11.57
N VAL A 23 8.69 0.46 -11.39
CA VAL A 23 9.74 0.75 -10.40
C VAL A 23 10.48 2.02 -10.78
N LYS A 24 10.91 2.17 -12.04
CA LYS A 24 11.59 3.37 -12.53
C LYS A 24 10.74 4.63 -12.33
N ASN A 25 9.45 4.56 -12.67
CA ASN A 25 8.53 5.68 -12.47
C ASN A 25 8.42 6.11 -11.00
N LEU A 26 8.47 5.16 -10.07
CA LEU A 26 8.40 5.44 -8.63
C LEU A 26 9.72 6.00 -8.06
N GLU A 27 10.85 5.65 -8.67
CA GLU A 27 12.16 6.24 -8.34
C GLU A 27 12.26 7.70 -8.83
N GLU A 28 11.66 8.01 -9.99
CA GLU A 28 11.60 9.35 -10.58
C GLU A 28 10.51 10.23 -9.94
N ASN A 29 9.33 9.67 -9.73
CA ASN A 29 8.17 10.32 -9.12
C ASN A 29 7.61 9.45 -8.00
N SER A 30 8.08 9.72 -6.78
CA SER A 30 7.73 8.97 -5.59
C SER A 30 6.34 9.39 -5.08
N TYR A 31 5.30 8.98 -5.81
CA TYR A 31 3.91 9.14 -5.42
C TYR A 31 3.11 7.88 -5.75
N VAL A 32 2.32 7.40 -4.80
CA VAL A 32 1.36 6.29 -5.00
C VAL A 32 0.01 6.62 -4.39
N SER A 33 -1.02 6.14 -5.08
CA SER A 33 -2.37 6.00 -4.53
C SER A 33 -2.82 4.56 -4.78
N ILE A 34 -3.21 3.87 -3.71
CA ILE A 34 -3.50 2.43 -3.69
C ILE A 34 -4.94 2.24 -3.24
N GLY A 35 -5.76 1.63 -4.09
CA GLY A 35 -7.09 1.16 -3.73
C GLY A 35 -7.05 -0.29 -3.27
N ILE A 36 -7.54 -0.57 -2.06
CA ILE A 36 -7.77 -1.91 -1.52
C ILE A 36 -9.28 -2.11 -1.44
N TYR A 37 -9.78 -3.15 -2.11
CA TYR A 37 -11.21 -3.44 -2.19
C TYR A 37 -11.48 -4.83 -1.64
N THR A 38 -12.33 -4.90 -0.62
CA THR A 38 -12.72 -6.16 0.02
C THR A 38 -14.21 -6.40 -0.25
N PRO A 39 -14.58 -7.46 -0.97
CA PRO A 39 -15.97 -7.83 -1.11
C PRO A 39 -16.52 -8.27 0.26
N ILE A 40 -17.64 -7.69 0.68
CA ILE A 40 -18.32 -8.01 1.94
C ILE A 40 -19.43 -9.03 1.68
N SER A 41 -20.25 -8.77 0.66
CA SER A 41 -21.36 -9.62 0.22
C SER A 41 -21.64 -9.34 -1.26
N GLU A 42 -22.60 -10.06 -1.86
CA GLU A 42 -23.02 -9.79 -3.23
C GLU A 42 -23.39 -8.31 -3.42
N GLY A 43 -22.73 -7.65 -4.37
CA GLY A 43 -22.92 -6.23 -4.66
C GLY A 43 -22.44 -5.24 -3.58
N LYS A 44 -21.76 -5.69 -2.51
CA LYS A 44 -21.20 -4.83 -1.46
C LYS A 44 -19.68 -4.94 -1.37
N ILE A 45 -18.99 -3.82 -1.50
CA ILE A 45 -17.51 -3.73 -1.43
C ILE A 45 -17.12 -2.68 -0.40
N GLN A 46 -16.25 -3.02 0.53
CA GLN A 46 -15.55 -2.03 1.36
C GLN A 46 -14.27 -1.60 0.65
N GLY A 47 -14.05 -0.29 0.56
CA GLY A 47 -12.86 0.28 -0.06
C GLY A 47 -11.98 0.98 0.95
N MET A 48 -10.69 0.98 0.69
CA MET A 48 -9.72 1.82 1.37
C MET A 48 -8.76 2.39 0.35
N GLN A 49 -8.54 3.70 0.37
CA GLN A 49 -7.55 4.37 -0.44
C GLN A 49 -6.39 4.81 0.44
N ILE A 50 -5.18 4.43 0.05
CA ILE A 50 -3.94 4.75 0.76
C ILE A 50 -3.09 5.60 -0.17
N THR A 51 -2.71 6.79 0.29
CA THR A 51 -1.80 7.68 -0.42
C THR A 51 -0.48 7.74 0.34
N ALA A 52 0.62 7.70 -0.39
CA ALA A 52 1.96 7.95 0.13
C ALA A 52 2.78 8.69 -0.91
N SER A 53 3.53 9.69 -0.46
CA SER A 53 4.38 10.52 -1.29
C SER A 53 5.75 10.72 -0.64
N GLY A 54 6.77 10.94 -1.45
CA GLY A 54 8.14 11.15 -0.99
C GLY A 54 8.98 9.87 -0.92
N ARG A 55 10.30 10.04 -0.97
CA ARG A 55 11.29 8.94 -0.93
C ARG A 55 11.47 8.39 0.48
N GLU A 56 11.14 9.20 1.48
CA GLU A 56 11.09 8.86 2.90
C GLU A 56 9.91 7.93 3.23
N ARG A 57 8.86 7.91 2.39
CA ARG A 57 7.69 7.04 2.55
C ARG A 57 7.64 5.88 1.56
N LEU A 58 8.26 6.02 0.38
CA LEU A 58 8.38 4.98 -0.64
C LEU A 58 9.80 4.42 -0.68
N ILE A 59 10.08 3.51 0.24
CA ILE A 59 11.42 3.00 0.52
C ILE A 59 11.64 1.71 -0.26
N PHE A 60 12.52 1.75 -1.25
CA PHE A 60 12.99 0.56 -1.95
C PHE A 60 14.01 -0.18 -1.10
N LEU A 61 13.75 -1.46 -0.84
CA LEU A 61 14.62 -2.35 -0.08
C LEU A 61 15.17 -3.44 -1.03
N ARG A 62 16.48 -3.64 -1.00
CA ARG A 62 17.24 -4.61 -1.78
C ARG A 62 18.10 -5.48 -0.85
N GLU A 63 18.54 -6.62 -1.35
CA GLU A 63 19.47 -7.49 -0.61
C GLU A 63 20.71 -6.67 -0.17
N GLY A 64 21.00 -6.68 1.14
CA GLY A 64 22.07 -5.89 1.76
C GLY A 64 21.59 -4.66 2.54
N ASP A 65 20.36 -4.18 2.31
CA ASP A 65 19.76 -3.13 3.13
C ASP A 65 19.35 -3.69 4.50
N GLU A 66 19.54 -2.91 5.56
CA GLU A 66 19.30 -3.34 6.96
C GLU A 66 17.87 -3.86 7.20
N GLU A 67 16.87 -3.21 6.61
CA GLU A 67 15.47 -3.61 6.76
C GLU A 67 15.02 -4.71 5.78
N PHE A 68 15.84 -5.09 4.79
CA PHE A 68 15.41 -6.01 3.73
C PHE A 68 15.06 -7.39 4.26
N ASP A 69 15.91 -7.96 5.13
CA ASP A 69 15.69 -9.29 5.68
C ASP A 69 14.42 -9.36 6.54
N LYS A 70 14.10 -8.26 7.23
CA LYS A 70 12.84 -8.13 7.97
C LYS A 70 11.66 -8.10 7.00
N ALA A 71 11.72 -7.26 5.97
CA ALA A 71 10.67 -7.15 4.96
C ALA A 71 10.46 -8.46 4.17
N GLN A 72 11.53 -9.19 3.86
CA GLN A 72 11.49 -10.47 3.15
C GLN A 72 10.80 -11.58 3.97
N LYS A 73 10.78 -11.50 5.31
CA LYS A 73 10.01 -12.42 6.16
C LYS A 73 8.50 -12.15 6.13
N ILE A 74 8.10 -10.93 5.78
CA ILE A 74 6.69 -10.51 5.73
C ILE A 74 6.07 -10.92 4.39
N VAL A 75 6.81 -10.75 3.30
CA VAL A 75 6.29 -11.03 1.95
C VAL A 75 6.40 -12.51 1.56
N ARG A 76 5.47 -12.99 0.72
CA ARG A 76 5.52 -14.36 0.21
C ARG A 76 6.53 -14.51 -0.94
N GLY A 77 7.33 -15.56 -0.85
CA GLY A 77 8.32 -15.96 -1.86
C GLY A 77 9.58 -15.10 -1.84
N LYS A 78 10.69 -15.63 -2.38
CA LYS A 78 11.95 -14.90 -2.44
C LYS A 78 11.88 -13.76 -3.44
N ARG A 79 12.15 -12.53 -3.00
CA ARG A 79 12.17 -11.31 -3.82
C ARG A 79 13.59 -10.76 -3.85
N LYS A 80 13.91 -10.02 -4.91
CA LYS A 80 15.18 -9.26 -5.04
C LYS A 80 14.98 -7.76 -4.76
N LEU A 81 13.73 -7.32 -4.76
CA LEU A 81 13.32 -5.94 -4.59
C LEU A 81 11.98 -5.95 -3.83
N LEU A 82 11.93 -5.15 -2.78
CA LEU A 82 10.73 -4.86 -2.02
C LEU A 82 10.52 -3.36 -2.00
N LEU A 83 9.27 -2.95 -1.91
CA LEU A 83 8.89 -1.57 -1.67
C LEU A 83 8.10 -1.52 -0.37
N LYS A 84 8.65 -0.81 0.61
CA LYS A 84 7.97 -0.43 1.84
C LYS A 84 7.28 0.91 1.59
N ILE A 85 5.98 0.95 1.85
CA ILE A 85 5.11 2.10 1.63
C ILE A 85 4.60 2.51 3.01
N ILE A 86 4.99 3.70 3.45
CA ILE A 86 4.56 4.30 4.70
C ILE A 86 3.40 5.25 4.36
N PRO A 87 2.15 4.95 4.74
CA PRO A 87 1.02 5.79 4.39
C PRO A 87 1.18 7.21 4.94
N GLU A 88 0.87 8.20 4.11
CA GLU A 88 0.66 9.59 4.52
C GLU A 88 -0.81 9.81 4.86
N LYS A 89 -1.69 9.19 4.08
CA LYS A 89 -3.13 9.36 4.19
C LYS A 89 -3.86 8.05 3.94
N ILE A 90 -4.83 7.74 4.79
CA ILE A 90 -5.74 6.61 4.62
C ILE A 90 -7.17 7.14 4.58
N GLU A 91 -7.91 6.77 3.53
CA GLU A 91 -9.31 7.15 3.31
C GLU A 91 -10.17 5.89 3.25
N LEU A 92 -11.12 5.77 4.18
CA LEU A 92 -12.07 4.65 4.20
C LEU A 92 -13.30 4.98 3.36
N LEU A 93 -13.69 4.03 2.52
CA LEU A 93 -14.88 4.04 1.69
C LEU A 93 -15.81 2.96 2.19
N ASP A 94 -16.87 3.38 2.89
CA ASP A 94 -17.89 2.46 3.38
C ASP A 94 -19.07 2.41 2.41
N TYR A 95 -19.48 1.19 2.07
CA TYR A 95 -20.54 0.93 1.10
C TYR A 95 -21.89 1.52 1.54
N ASP A 96 -22.25 1.40 2.81
CA ASP A 96 -23.55 1.86 3.29
C ASP A 96 -23.57 3.40 3.37
N PHE A 97 -22.42 4.05 3.67
CA PHE A 97 -22.29 5.51 3.65
C PHE A 97 -22.26 6.11 2.23
N ILE A 98 -21.69 5.41 1.25
CA ILE A 98 -21.71 5.85 -0.15
C ILE A 98 -23.16 5.99 -0.67
N LYS A 99 -24.07 5.12 -0.22
CA LYS A 99 -25.49 5.20 -0.60
C LYS A 99 -26.19 6.46 -0.06
N GLU A 100 -25.69 7.02 1.02
CA GLU A 100 -26.20 8.26 1.61
C GLU A 100 -25.56 9.52 0.99
N GLY A 101 -24.72 9.35 -0.05
CA GLY A 101 -24.07 10.45 -0.77
C GLY A 101 -22.72 10.87 -0.20
N TYR A 102 -22.20 10.17 0.81
CA TYR A 102 -20.88 10.44 1.38
C TYR A 102 -19.78 9.80 0.52
N SER A 103 -18.76 10.59 0.17
CA SER A 103 -17.62 10.09 -0.61
C SER A 103 -16.44 9.63 0.25
N LYS A 104 -16.44 9.94 1.55
CA LYS A 104 -15.33 9.64 2.49
C LYS A 104 -15.88 9.44 3.90
N LEU A 105 -15.54 8.31 4.53
CA LEU A 105 -15.96 8.01 5.91
C LEU A 105 -15.00 8.62 6.94
N GLN A 106 -13.70 8.43 6.74
CA GLN A 106 -12.68 8.86 7.68
C GLN A 106 -11.37 9.14 6.94
N VAL A 107 -10.69 10.21 7.33
CA VAL A 107 -9.34 10.56 6.88
C VAL A 107 -8.40 10.47 8.07
N LEU A 108 -7.35 9.68 7.94
CA LEU A 108 -6.23 9.67 8.88
C LEU A 108 -5.00 10.24 8.18
N GLU A 109 -4.51 11.38 8.67
CA GLU A 109 -3.22 11.95 8.28
C GLU A 109 -2.16 11.47 9.28
N LEU A 110 -1.04 10.92 8.77
CA LEU A 110 -0.01 10.19 9.54
C LEU A 110 1.38 10.83 9.47
#